data_AF-A0AA91A505-F1
#
_entry.id   AF-A0AA91A505-F1
#
_cell.length_a   1.000
_cell.length_b   1.000
_cell.length_c   1.000
_cell.angle_alpha   90.00
_cell.angle_beta   90.00
_cell.angle_gamma   90.00
#
_symmetry.space_group_name_H-M   'P 1'
#
loop_
_entity.id
_entity.type
_entity.pdbx_description
1 polymer ?
#
loop_
_entity_poly.entity_id
_entity_poly.type
_entity_poly.pdbx_seq_one_letter_code
_entity_poly.pdbx_strand_id
1 'polypeptide(L)'
;MLKQQKIFFDFLRFCIGSAKEIPDSLKEADWQEIYRIAKKQCLMGVLFDGIKKLPAEHVGMKKELLLQWMAESQMLEKANVRLNDAAIQVSEWFRKKGFRTCILKGQGNALMYPNPYSRTPGDIDI
;
A
#
# COMPACT_ATOMS: atom_id res chain seq x y z
N MET A 1 -0.19 12.99 19.62
CA MET A 1 -0.97 12.16 18.67
C MET A 1 -1.43 12.95 17.43
N LEU A 2 -2.07 14.13 17.58
CA LEU A 2 -2.59 14.90 16.44
C LEU A 2 -1.54 15.35 15.41
N LYS A 3 -0.32 15.72 15.85
CA LYS A 3 0.75 16.19 14.95
C LYS A 3 1.21 15.10 13.95
N GLN A 4 1.57 13.91 14.45
CA GLN A 4 2.01 12.80 13.59
C GLN A 4 0.88 12.28 12.68
N GLN A 5 -0.38 12.35 13.12
CA GLN A 5 -1.53 12.04 12.25
C GLN A 5 -1.64 13.03 11.07
N LYS A 6 -1.43 14.33 11.31
CA LYS A 6 -1.42 15.32 10.24
C LYS A 6 -0.28 15.05 9.25
N ILE A 7 0.93 14.80 9.75
CA ILE A 7 2.10 14.44 8.93
C ILE A 7 1.81 13.17 8.11
N PHE A 8 1.19 12.16 8.71
CA PHE A 8 0.77 10.94 8.02
C PHE A 8 -0.18 11.25 6.86
N PHE A 9 -1.20 12.10 7.05
CA PHE A 9 -2.13 12.45 5.97
C PHE A 9 -1.45 13.27 4.87
N ASP A 10 -0.57 14.20 5.22
CA ASP A 10 0.18 14.99 4.26
C ASP A 10 1.10 14.08 3.42
N PHE A 11 1.79 13.13 4.06
CA PHE A 11 2.59 12.14 3.37
C PHE A 11 1.73 11.20 2.51
N LEU A 12 0.59 10.71 3.01
CA LEU A 12 -0.32 9.86 2.24
C LEU A 12 -0.79 10.54 0.95
N ARG A 13 -1.11 11.84 0.99
CA ARG A 13 -1.48 12.62 -0.21
C ARG A 13 -0.35 12.65 -1.24
N PHE A 14 0.90 12.79 -0.80
CA PHE A 14 2.07 12.66 -1.66
C PHE A 14 2.20 11.24 -2.25
N CYS A 15 2.07 10.21 -1.42
CA CYS A 15 2.18 8.80 -1.84
C CYS A 15 1.19 8.45 -2.98
N ILE A 16 -0.06 8.90 -2.86
CA ILE A 16 -1.13 8.64 -3.84
C ILE A 16 -1.13 9.63 -5.02
N GLY A 17 -0.19 10.58 -5.06
CA GLY A 17 -0.06 11.56 -6.14
C GLY A 17 -1.05 12.73 -6.10
N SER A 18 -1.80 12.88 -5.01
CA SER A 18 -2.68 14.05 -4.80
C SER A 18 -1.90 15.33 -4.50
N ALA A 19 -0.69 15.21 -3.94
CA ALA A 19 0.27 16.30 -3.79
C ALA A 19 1.53 15.96 -4.60
N LYS A 20 2.00 16.91 -5.42
CA LYS A 20 3.19 16.71 -6.27
C LYS A 20 4.50 16.97 -5.53
N GLU A 21 4.47 17.84 -4.54
CA GLU A 21 5.64 18.26 -3.77
C GLU A 21 5.79 17.44 -2.50
N ILE A 22 7.04 17.25 -2.06
CA ILE A 22 7.36 16.59 -0.80
C ILE A 22 6.83 17.48 0.35
N PRO A 23 5.98 16.97 1.25
CA PRO A 23 5.44 17.78 2.33
C PRO A 23 6.53 18.24 3.30
N ASP A 24 6.64 19.55 3.53
CA ASP A 24 7.58 20.13 4.51
C ASP A 24 7.43 19.54 5.92
N SER A 25 6.21 19.09 6.26
CA SER A 25 5.88 18.44 7.52
C SER A 25 6.68 17.16 7.78
N LEU A 26 7.26 16.53 6.74
CA LEU A 26 8.11 15.35 6.90
C LEU A 26 9.40 15.63 7.67
N LYS A 27 9.87 16.87 7.73
CA LYS A 27 11.04 17.27 8.53
C LYS A 27 10.85 16.97 10.03
N GLU A 28 9.60 16.85 10.47
CA GLU A 28 9.22 16.58 11.85
C GLU A 28 8.60 15.19 12.04
N ALA A 29 8.71 14.33 11.02
CA ALA A 29 8.11 13.00 11.03
C ALA A 29 8.81 12.10 12.06
N ASP A 30 8.02 11.52 12.95
CA ASP A 30 8.43 10.34 13.70
C ASP A 30 8.11 9.11 12.86
N TRP A 31 9.08 8.65 12.09
CA TRP A 31 8.92 7.51 11.18
C TRP A 31 8.43 6.23 11.87
N GLN A 32 8.74 6.03 13.16
CA GLN A 32 8.25 4.88 13.91
C GLN A 32 6.74 4.97 14.17
N GLU A 33 6.26 6.17 14.51
CA GLU A 33 4.83 6.43 14.69
C GLU A 33 4.09 6.41 13.34
N ILE A 34 4.66 6.98 12.29
CA ILE A 34 4.10 6.89 10.92
C ILE A 34 4.00 5.43 10.48
N TYR A 35 5.02 4.62 10.72
CA TYR A 35 5.00 3.17 10.47
C TYR A 35 3.86 2.49 11.23
N ARG A 36 3.68 2.80 12.53
CA ARG A 36 2.60 2.23 13.35
C ARG A 36 1.22 2.61 12.83
N ILE A 37 1.03 3.86 12.40
CA ILE A 37 -0.22 4.33 11.78
C ILE A 37 -0.45 3.61 10.45
N ALA A 38 0.56 3.53 9.59
CA ALA A 38 0.50 2.85 8.30
C ALA A 38 0.08 1.38 8.45
N LYS A 39 0.65 0.67 9.43
CA LYS A 39 0.30 -0.71 9.75
C LYS A 39 -1.13 -0.85 10.24
N LYS A 40 -1.57 0.04 11.16
CA LYS A 40 -2.95 0.04 11.67
C LYS A 40 -3.98 0.32 10.58
N GLN A 41 -3.62 1.13 9.58
CA GLN A 41 -4.51 1.54 8.48
C GLN A 41 -4.37 0.66 7.23
N CYS A 42 -3.56 -0.40 7.25
CA CYS A 42 -3.29 -1.26 6.09
C CYS A 42 -2.74 -0.48 4.86
N LEU A 43 -1.87 0.50 5.10
CA LEU A 43 -1.29 1.39 4.08
C LEU A 43 0.23 1.24 3.95
N MET A 44 0.77 0.10 4.39
CA MET A 44 2.21 -0.17 4.38
C MET A 44 2.84 -0.06 2.99
N GLY A 45 2.26 -0.75 1.99
CA GLY A 45 2.79 -0.71 0.61
C GLY A 45 2.64 0.68 -0.01
N VAL A 46 1.50 1.34 0.19
CA VAL A 46 1.23 2.68 -0.35
C VAL A 46 2.25 3.70 0.16
N LEU A 47 2.55 3.70 1.47
CA LEU A 47 3.55 4.61 2.02
C LEU A 47 4.97 4.22 1.63
N PHE A 48 5.28 2.92 1.52
CA PHE A 48 6.59 2.49 1.07
C PHE A 48 6.88 2.91 -0.38
N ASP A 49 5.88 2.88 -1.26
CA ASP A 49 5.98 3.46 -2.60
C ASP A 49 6.25 4.97 -2.58
N GLY A 50 5.68 5.69 -1.61
CA GLY A 50 6.03 7.09 -1.36
C GLY A 50 7.47 7.28 -0.89
N ILE A 51 7.93 6.45 0.04
CA ILE A 51 9.31 6.48 0.56
C ILE A 51 10.32 6.29 -0.57
N LYS A 52 10.07 5.35 -1.50
CA LYS A 52 10.92 5.12 -2.68
C LYS A 52 11.07 6.35 -3.60
N LYS A 53 10.14 7.30 -3.54
CA LYS A 53 10.17 8.55 -4.32
C LYS A 53 10.89 9.69 -3.59
N LEU A 54 11.19 9.53 -2.30
CA LEU A 54 11.88 10.56 -1.53
C LEU A 54 13.38 10.57 -1.86
N PRO A 55 14.00 11.74 -1.96
CA PRO A 55 15.45 11.87 -1.89
C PRO A 55 15.99 11.32 -0.56
N ALA A 56 17.21 10.79 -0.58
CA ALA A 56 17.80 10.13 0.59
C ALA A 56 17.86 11.03 1.83
N GLU A 57 18.09 12.34 1.63
CA GLU A 57 18.13 13.34 2.70
C GLU A 57 16.78 13.57 3.40
N HIS A 58 15.66 13.23 2.75
CA HIS A 58 14.32 13.31 3.34
C HIS A 58 13.94 12.01 4.09
N VAL A 59 14.69 10.92 3.89
CA VAL A 59 14.49 9.66 4.58
C VAL A 59 15.27 9.67 5.89
N GLY A 60 14.76 10.45 6.86
CA GLY A 60 15.29 10.54 8.24
C GLY A 60 15.03 9.30 9.11
N MET A 61 14.91 8.12 8.49
CA MET A 61 14.51 6.88 9.13
C MET A 61 15.73 6.03 9.54
N LYS A 62 15.64 5.35 10.68
CA LYS A 62 16.62 4.31 11.04
C LYS A 62 16.65 3.21 9.99
N LYS A 63 17.84 2.73 9.63
CA LYS A 63 18.03 1.72 8.58
C LYS A 63 17.26 0.43 8.86
N GLU A 64 17.18 0.03 10.13
CA GLU A 64 16.47 -1.15 10.57
C GLU A 64 14.97 -1.06 10.27
N LEU A 65 14.37 0.11 10.53
CA LEU A 65 12.95 0.35 10.23
C LEU A 65 12.69 0.37 8.72
N LEU A 66 13.60 0.96 7.93
CA LEU A 66 13.47 0.97 6.47
C LEU A 66 13.54 -0.45 5.89
N LEU A 67 14.47 -1.27 6.38
CA LEU A 67 14.61 -2.67 5.98
C LEU A 67 13.37 -3.49 6.38
N GLN A 68 12.84 -3.28 7.58
CA GLN A 68 11.60 -3.92 8.02
C GLN A 68 10.42 -3.54 7.11
N TRP A 69 10.27 -2.26 6.78
CA TRP A 69 9.21 -1.77 5.91
C TRP A 69 9.33 -2.34 4.49
N MET A 70 10.55 -2.43 3.97
CA MET A 70 10.85 -3.05 2.68
C MET A 70 10.45 -4.53 2.67
N ALA A 71 10.83 -5.29 3.70
CA ALA A 71 10.52 -6.71 3.81
C ALA A 71 8.99 -6.94 3.85
N GLU A 72 8.27 -6.19 4.68
CA GLU A 72 6.81 -6.29 4.76
C GLU A 72 6.13 -5.90 3.44
N SER A 73 6.64 -4.88 2.74
CA SER A 73 6.11 -4.47 1.43
C SER A 73 6.35 -5.53 0.35
N GLN A 74 7.50 -6.20 0.35
CA GLN A 74 7.75 -7.31 -0.58
C GLN A 74 6.86 -8.52 -0.28
N MET A 75 6.62 -8.85 0.99
CA MET A 75 5.68 -9.91 1.37
C MET A 75 4.26 -9.57 0.93
N LEU A 76 3.88 -8.29 1.07
CA LEU A 76 2.59 -7.76 0.62
C LEU A 76 2.40 -7.88 -0.90
N GLU A 77 3.40 -7.52 -1.70
CA GLU A 77 3.34 -7.69 -3.16
C GLU A 77 3.13 -9.17 -3.54
N LYS A 78 3.86 -10.09 -2.88
CA LYS A 78 3.69 -11.54 -3.08
C LYS A 78 2.29 -12.01 -2.69
N ALA A 79 1.70 -11.46 -1.63
CA ALA A 79 0.34 -11.79 -1.22
C ALA A 79 -0.69 -11.35 -2.28
N ASN A 80 -0.52 -10.17 -2.89
CA ASN A 80 -1.38 -9.73 -3.99
C ASN A 80 -1.27 -10.64 -5.21
N VAL A 81 -0.06 -11.04 -5.61
CA VAL A 81 0.12 -11.99 -6.72
C VAL A 81 -0.64 -13.29 -6.46
N ARG A 82 -0.47 -13.88 -5.27
CA ARG A 82 -1.19 -15.10 -4.89
C ARG A 82 -2.71 -14.94 -4.90
N LEU A 83 -3.23 -13.81 -4.40
CA LEU A 83 -4.67 -13.56 -4.39
C LEU A 83 -5.22 -13.35 -5.80
N ASN A 84 -4.45 -12.71 -6.68
CA ASN A 84 -4.81 -12.56 -8.10
C ASN A 84 -4.86 -13.91 -8.81
N ASP A 85 -3.87 -14.77 -8.57
CA ASP A 85 -3.87 -16.14 -9.13
C ASP A 85 -5.08 -16.94 -8.65
N ALA A 86 -5.46 -16.80 -7.38
CA ALA A 86 -6.66 -17.42 -6.84
C ALA A 86 -7.95 -16.85 -7.48
N ALA A 87 -8.03 -15.53 -7.68
CA ALA A 87 -9.17 -14.88 -8.33
C ALA A 87 -9.35 -15.35 -9.78
N ILE A 88 -8.24 -15.59 -10.50
CA ILE A 88 -8.25 -16.20 -11.83
C ILE A 88 -8.81 -17.63 -11.74
N GLN A 89 -8.30 -18.47 -10.83
CA GLN A 89 -8.75 -19.85 -10.68
C GLN A 89 -10.25 -19.97 -10.38
N VAL A 90 -10.77 -19.12 -9.49
CA VAL A 90 -12.21 -19.10 -9.15
C VAL A 90 -13.04 -18.62 -10.36
N SER A 91 -12.60 -17.58 -11.06
CA SER A 91 -13.28 -17.10 -12.28
C SER A 91 -13.32 -18.16 -13.37
N GLU A 92 -12.20 -18.87 -13.57
CA GLU A 92 -12.09 -19.99 -14.51
C GLU A 92 -13.03 -21.14 -14.17
N TRP A 93 -13.17 -21.44 -12.88
CA TRP A 93 -14.08 -22.48 -12.40
C TRP A 93 -15.54 -22.13 -12.74
N PHE A 94 -15.98 -20.90 -12.46
CA PHE A 94 -17.33 -20.44 -12.82
C PHE A 94 -17.56 -20.43 -14.33
N ARG A 95 -16.56 -19.99 -15.11
CA ARG A 95 -16.64 -19.98 -16.58
C ARG A 95 -16.88 -21.36 -17.15
N LYS A 96 -16.18 -22.39 -16.64
CA LYS A 96 -16.38 -23.80 -17.04
C LYS A 96 -17.78 -24.33 -16.72
N LYS A 97 -18.50 -23.68 -15.79
CA LYS A 97 -19.89 -23.98 -15.45
C LYS A 97 -20.90 -23.12 -16.21
N GLY A 98 -20.45 -22.29 -17.16
CA GLY A 98 -21.31 -21.44 -17.99
C GLY A 98 -21.66 -20.09 -17.37
N PHE A 99 -21.02 -19.71 -16.25
CA PHE A 99 -21.27 -18.42 -15.59
C PHE A 99 -20.23 -17.39 -15.98
N ARG A 100 -20.67 -16.13 -16.17
CA ARG A 100 -19.78 -14.96 -16.25
C ARG A 100 -19.53 -14.43 -14.85
N THR A 101 -18.31 -13.96 -14.59
CA THR A 101 -17.91 -13.41 -13.29
C THR A 101 -17.37 -11.98 -13.41
N CYS A 102 -17.34 -11.26 -12.28
CA CYS A 102 -16.72 -9.95 -12.17
C CYS A 102 -16.03 -9.86 -10.80
N ILE A 103 -14.71 -9.63 -10.78
CA ILE A 103 -14.00 -9.44 -9.51
C ILE A 103 -14.38 -8.08 -8.91
N LEU A 104 -14.90 -8.11 -7.70
CA LEU A 104 -15.39 -6.94 -6.98
C LEU A 104 -14.43 -6.52 -5.85
N LYS A 105 -14.74 -5.37 -5.25
CA LYS A 105 -14.09 -4.81 -4.06
C LYS A 105 -12.57 -4.87 -4.13
N GLY A 106 -11.90 -5.61 -3.25
CA GLY A 106 -10.47 -5.46 -2.98
C GLY A 106 -9.59 -5.55 -4.22
N GLN A 107 -9.64 -6.70 -4.92
CA GLN A 107 -8.82 -6.89 -6.12
C GLN A 107 -9.38 -6.18 -7.35
N GLY A 108 -10.69 -5.90 -7.41
CA GLY A 108 -11.26 -5.02 -8.44
C GLY A 108 -10.77 -3.57 -8.32
N ASN A 109 -10.82 -3.02 -7.10
CA ASN A 109 -10.40 -1.66 -6.78
C ASN A 109 -8.87 -1.48 -6.81
N ALA A 110 -8.09 -2.56 -6.70
CA ALA A 110 -6.62 -2.50 -6.79
C ALA A 110 -6.16 -1.85 -8.11
N LEU A 111 -6.95 -1.97 -9.17
CA LEU A 111 -6.69 -1.34 -10.48
C LEU A 111 -6.70 0.20 -10.43
N MET A 112 -7.28 0.79 -9.39
CA MET A 112 -7.33 2.24 -9.17
C MET A 112 -6.18 2.77 -8.30
N TYR A 113 -5.32 1.88 -7.78
CA TYR A 113 -4.15 2.28 -7.02
C TYR A 113 -3.01 2.64 -7.97
N PRO A 114 -2.13 3.61 -7.62
CA PRO A 114 -0.93 3.89 -8.42
C PRO A 114 -0.05 2.65 -8.64
N ASN A 115 0.02 1.76 -7.64
CA ASN A 115 0.61 0.43 -7.73
C ASN A 115 -0.40 -0.60 -7.19
N PRO A 116 -0.98 -1.46 -8.05
CA PRO A 116 -1.96 -2.47 -7.62
C PRO A 116 -1.45 -3.45 -6.56
N TYR A 117 -0.13 -3.71 -6.52
CA TYR A 117 0.47 -4.67 -5.59
C TYR A 117 0.76 -4.10 -4.19
N SER A 118 0.55 -2.80 -4.00
CA SER A 118 0.78 -2.09 -2.73
C SER A 118 -0.44 -2.05 -1.81
N ARG A 119 -1.60 -2.50 -2.29
CA ARG A 119 -2.83 -2.61 -1.48
C ARG A 119 -2.74 -3.82 -0.57
N THR A 120 -3.10 -3.72 0.71
CA THR A 120 -3.28 -4.90 1.57
C THR A 120 -4.41 -5.80 1.04
N PRO A 121 -4.11 -7.03 0.56
CA PRO A 121 -5.13 -7.94 0.06
C PRO A 121 -5.98 -8.51 1.20
N GLY A 122 -7.19 -8.97 0.87
CA GLY A 122 -8.14 -9.58 1.80
C GLY A 122 -8.69 -10.88 1.23
N ASP A 123 -10.01 -10.98 1.17
CA ASP A 123 -10.75 -12.03 0.49
C ASP A 123 -11.02 -11.71 -0.99
N ILE A 124 -11.63 -12.67 -1.69
CA ILE A 124 -12.07 -12.52 -3.08
C ILE A 124 -13.59 -12.35 -3.06
N ASP A 125 -14.05 -11.18 -3.54
CA ASP A 125 -15.44 -10.96 -3.92
C ASP A 125 -15.57 -11.12 -5.44
N ILE A 126 -16.52 -11.96 -5.89
CA ILE A 126 -16.71 -12.35 -7.30
C ILE A 126 -18.18 -12.50 -7.67
#